data_AF-A0A353B1W2-F1
#
_entry.id   AF-A0A353B1W2-F1
#
_cell.length_a   1.000
_cell.length_b   1.000
_cell.length_c   1.000
_cell.angle_alpha   90.00
_cell.angle_beta   90.00
_cell.angle_gamma   90.00
#
_symmetry.space_group_name_H-M   'P 1'
#
loop_
_entity.id
_entity.type
_entity.pdbx_description
1 polymer ?
#
loop_
_entity_poly.entity_id
_entity_poly.type
_entity_poly.pdbx_seq_one_letter_code
_entity_poly.pdbx_strand_id
1 'polypeptide(L)'
;MNKRTTCFAIALLTFSLLAVVSMNHAAFADQRDEKPMGEFGGKYVTLYLDAERERGIVLKDAGFREVGGRMMLVGVDAYSEFKEDWPGGVQVGVAWDTVALYYSMTPEQFQESAKKHTRRKEPRQL
;
A
#
# COMPACT_ATOMS: atom_id res chain seq x y z
N MET A 1 -79.26 4.30 -10.72
CA MET A 1 -79.19 3.16 -9.79
C MET A 1 -77.98 2.30 -10.17
N ASN A 2 -77.10 2.02 -9.20
CA ASN A 2 -75.86 1.20 -9.24
C ASN A 2 -74.65 1.80 -10.00
N LYS A 3 -73.56 2.27 -9.37
CA LYS A 3 -72.58 1.71 -8.38
C LYS A 3 -71.29 1.25 -9.09
N ARG A 4 -70.14 1.78 -8.60
CA ARG A 4 -68.76 1.23 -8.53
C ARG A 4 -67.69 2.05 -9.28
N THR A 5 -66.94 2.92 -8.59
CA THR A 5 -65.68 2.70 -7.82
C THR A 5 -64.41 2.66 -8.67
N THR A 6 -63.63 3.74 -8.57
CA THR A 6 -62.19 3.79 -8.27
C THR A 6 -61.24 2.76 -8.90
N CYS A 7 -60.31 3.24 -9.73
CA CYS A 7 -58.90 2.78 -9.76
C CYS A 7 -58.05 3.86 -10.45
N PHE A 8 -57.32 4.65 -9.64
CA PHE A 8 -55.87 4.53 -9.48
C PHE A 8 -55.07 5.06 -10.68
N ALA A 9 -54.75 6.35 -10.58
CA ALA A 9 -53.54 6.93 -11.14
C ALA A 9 -52.33 6.11 -10.68
N ILE A 10 -51.45 5.72 -11.60
CA ILE A 10 -50.00 5.41 -11.45
C ILE A 10 -49.57 4.85 -12.80
N ALA A 11 -48.79 5.59 -13.57
CA ALA A 11 -47.83 5.04 -14.56
C ALA A 11 -47.10 6.20 -15.28
N LEU A 12 -46.43 7.07 -14.52
CA LEU A 12 -45.60 8.13 -15.11
C LEU A 12 -44.53 8.56 -14.10
N LEU A 13 -43.70 7.62 -13.63
CA LEU A 13 -42.55 7.92 -12.76
C LEU A 13 -41.58 6.72 -12.67
N THR A 14 -41.13 6.19 -13.80
CA THR A 14 -40.08 5.14 -13.82
C THR A 14 -39.00 5.47 -14.85
N PHE A 15 -38.44 6.68 -14.80
CA PHE A 15 -37.31 7.07 -15.68
C PHE A 15 -36.16 7.78 -14.95
N SER A 16 -36.09 7.72 -13.62
CA SER A 16 -35.13 8.51 -12.84
C SER A 16 -34.34 7.71 -11.80
N LEU A 17 -34.00 6.44 -12.08
CA LEU A 17 -33.17 5.65 -11.15
C LEU A 17 -31.96 4.94 -11.79
N LEU A 18 -31.62 5.24 -13.05
CA LEU A 18 -30.49 4.61 -13.75
C LEU A 18 -29.35 5.57 -14.11
N ALA A 19 -29.28 6.75 -13.49
CA ALA A 19 -28.23 7.74 -13.73
C ALA A 19 -27.29 7.97 -12.53
N VAL A 20 -27.53 7.33 -11.38
CA VAL A 20 -26.72 7.57 -10.17
C VAL A 20 -25.56 6.57 -10.00
N VAL A 21 -25.56 5.45 -10.73
CA VAL A 21 -24.54 4.40 -10.54
C VAL A 21 -23.25 4.64 -11.35
N SER A 22 -23.24 5.56 -12.33
CA SER A 22 -22.11 5.69 -13.26
C SER A 22 -21.02 6.69 -12.86
N MET A 23 -21.11 7.39 -11.73
CA MET A 23 -20.12 8.44 -11.37
C MET A 23 -18.96 7.98 -10.46
N ASN A 24 -18.87 6.71 -10.08
CA ASN A 24 -17.81 6.23 -9.18
C ASN A 24 -16.61 5.54 -9.87
N HIS A 25 -16.55 5.49 -11.21
CA HIS A 25 -15.46 4.80 -11.92
C HIS A 25 -14.34 5.70 -12.46
N ALA A 26 -14.43 7.03 -12.29
CA ALA A 26 -13.50 7.99 -12.92
C ALA A 26 -12.52 8.65 -11.94
N ALA A 27 -12.07 7.94 -10.90
CA ALA A 27 -11.07 8.45 -9.96
C ALA A 27 -9.89 7.50 -9.73
N PHE A 28 -9.61 6.58 -10.67
CA PHE A 28 -8.26 6.06 -10.84
C PHE A 28 -7.45 7.10 -11.62
N ALA A 29 -7.28 8.28 -11.02
CA ALA A 29 -6.26 9.22 -11.47
C ALA A 29 -4.93 8.49 -11.32
N ASP A 30 -4.23 8.36 -12.45
CA ASP A 30 -2.87 7.89 -12.58
C ASP A 30 -1.96 8.73 -11.65
N GLN A 31 -1.82 8.33 -10.38
CA GLN A 31 -0.88 8.91 -9.42
C GLN A 31 0.53 8.35 -9.65
N ARG A 32 0.99 8.41 -10.90
CA ARG A 32 2.42 8.42 -11.18
C ARG A 32 2.90 9.86 -11.03
N ASP A 33 4.10 10.00 -10.48
CA ASP A 33 4.93 11.21 -10.61
C ASP A 33 4.87 12.32 -9.56
N GLU A 34 4.58 11.99 -8.31
CA GLU A 34 5.33 12.63 -7.23
C GLU A 34 5.99 11.57 -6.36
N LYS A 35 7.32 11.46 -6.53
CA LYS A 35 8.20 10.77 -5.59
C LYS A 35 8.08 11.54 -4.27
N PRO A 36 7.47 10.99 -3.22
CA PRO A 36 7.40 11.69 -1.96
C PRO A 36 8.82 11.71 -1.38
N MET A 37 9.60 12.73 -1.68
CA MET A 37 10.91 12.93 -1.07
C MET A 37 10.72 13.52 0.33
N GLY A 38 10.17 12.68 1.23
CA GLY A 38 10.16 12.91 2.67
C GLY A 38 11.46 12.47 3.34
N GLU A 39 11.42 12.28 4.66
CA GLU A 39 12.55 11.88 5.55
C GLU A 39 13.39 10.68 5.06
N PHE A 40 12.81 9.85 4.20
CA PHE A 40 13.36 8.59 3.69
C PHE A 40 13.87 8.63 2.26
N GLY A 41 13.87 9.80 1.61
CA GLY A 41 14.41 9.96 0.26
C GLY A 41 15.86 9.47 0.15
N GLY A 42 16.14 8.59 -0.81
CA GLY A 42 17.49 8.04 -1.06
C GLY A 42 17.99 7.03 -0.02
N LYS A 43 17.17 6.68 0.98
CA LYS A 43 17.50 5.69 2.02
C LYS A 43 16.83 4.35 1.73
N TYR A 44 17.35 3.32 2.39
CA TYR A 44 16.64 2.06 2.61
C TYR A 44 15.97 2.11 3.98
N VAL A 45 14.72 1.70 4.05
CA VAL A 45 13.93 1.67 5.28
C VAL A 45 13.52 0.24 5.55
N THR A 46 13.96 -0.31 6.68
CA THR A 46 13.47 -1.59 7.19
C THR A 46 12.32 -1.34 8.15
N LEU A 47 11.17 -1.95 7.89
CA LEU A 47 9.96 -1.86 8.69
C LEU A 47 9.69 -3.19 9.36
N TYR A 48 9.34 -3.16 10.64
CA TYR A 48 8.83 -4.31 11.38
C TYR A 48 7.40 -4.02 11.82
N LEU A 49 6.50 -4.95 11.51
CA LEU A 49 5.08 -4.84 11.85
C LEU A 49 4.76 -5.47 13.22
N ASP A 50 5.70 -6.25 13.75
CA ASP A 50 5.66 -6.86 15.07
C ASP A 50 6.86 -6.39 15.93
N ALA A 51 6.74 -6.54 17.24
CA ALA A 51 7.79 -6.18 18.18
C ALA A 51 8.94 -7.19 18.23
N GLU A 52 8.70 -8.42 17.77
CA GLU A 52 9.65 -9.55 17.79
C GLU A 52 10.69 -9.45 16.66
N ARG A 53 10.42 -8.58 15.67
CA ARG A 53 11.30 -8.27 14.52
C ARG A 53 11.60 -9.48 13.66
N GLU A 54 10.67 -10.44 13.61
CA GLU A 54 10.87 -11.67 12.86
C GLU A 54 10.81 -11.44 11.35
N ARG A 55 10.00 -10.45 10.92
CA ARG A 55 9.73 -10.20 9.50
C ARG A 55 9.90 -8.72 9.18
N GLY A 56 11.03 -8.41 8.53
CA GLY A 56 11.34 -7.06 8.05
C GLY A 56 10.93 -6.86 6.60
N ILE A 57 10.23 -5.75 6.31
CA ILE A 57 9.97 -5.27 4.95
C ILE A 57 11.02 -4.20 4.63
N VAL A 58 11.75 -4.32 3.52
CA VAL A 58 12.80 -3.36 3.15
C VAL A 58 12.36 -2.53 1.96
N LEU A 59 12.08 -1.25 2.19
CA LEU A 59 11.69 -0.30 1.15
C LEU A 59 12.86 0.59 0.74
N LYS A 60 12.98 0.86 -0.55
CA LYS A 60 13.82 1.92 -1.12
C LYS A 60 12.94 3.05 -1.64
N ASP A 61 13.48 4.26 -1.64
CA ASP A 61 12.81 5.45 -2.20
C ASP A 61 11.44 5.67 -1.53
N ALA A 62 11.37 5.37 -0.22
CA ALA A 62 10.13 5.42 0.53
C ALA A 62 9.72 6.86 0.82
N GLY A 63 8.41 7.06 0.93
CA GLY A 63 7.84 8.32 1.39
C GLY A 63 6.38 8.18 1.76
N PHE A 64 5.89 9.15 2.53
CA PHE A 64 4.53 9.15 3.02
C PHE A 64 3.53 9.57 1.94
N ARG A 65 2.40 8.87 1.89
CA ARG A 65 1.27 9.19 1.02
C ARG A 65 -0.03 8.88 1.76
N GLU A 66 -1.01 9.77 1.63
CA GLU A 66 -2.36 9.50 2.12
C GLU A 66 -3.13 8.69 1.07
N VAL A 67 -3.67 7.53 1.46
CA VAL A 67 -4.46 6.64 0.60
C VAL A 67 -5.75 6.30 1.33
N GLY A 68 -6.89 6.74 0.78
CA GLY A 68 -8.20 6.49 1.39
C GLY A 68 -8.33 7.05 2.82
N GLY A 69 -7.74 8.21 3.10
CA GLY A 69 -7.75 8.83 4.44
C GLY A 69 -6.77 8.21 5.43
N ARG A 70 -5.92 7.26 4.99
CA ARG A 70 -4.93 6.59 5.83
C ARG A 70 -3.52 6.93 5.38
N MET A 71 -2.65 7.25 6.34
CA MET A 71 -1.24 7.49 6.06
C MET A 71 -0.51 6.17 5.78
N MET A 72 0.03 6.06 4.57
CA MET A 72 0.81 4.94 4.09
C MET A 72 2.27 5.38 3.89
N LEU A 73 3.21 4.53 4.26
CA LEU A 73 4.59 4.61 3.81
C LEU A 73 4.71 3.77 2.53
N VAL A 74 4.95 4.45 1.41
CA VAL A 74 5.01 3.83 0.07
C VAL A 74 6.45 3.86 -0.41
N GLY A 75 6.95 2.74 -0.92
CA GLY A 75 8.29 2.62 -1.48
C GLY A 75 8.40 1.45 -2.44
N VAL A 76 9.61 1.19 -2.94
CA VAL A 76 9.90 0.03 -3.79
C VAL A 76 10.51 -1.06 -2.92
N ASP A 77 9.99 -2.28 -2.95
CA ASP A 77 10.61 -3.39 -2.22
C ASP A 77 12.01 -3.65 -2.78
N ALA A 78 13.00 -3.48 -1.92
CA ALA A 78 14.41 -3.61 -2.26
C ALA A 78 14.96 -5.00 -1.96
N TYR A 79 14.35 -5.69 -0.99
CA TYR A 79 14.90 -6.91 -0.44
C TYR A 79 13.86 -7.59 0.45
N SER A 80 12.92 -8.34 -0.15
CA SER A 80 12.24 -9.38 0.61
C SER A 80 13.19 -10.58 0.75
N GLU A 81 13.62 -10.90 1.97
CA GLU A 81 14.15 -12.25 2.26
C GLU A 81 13.08 -13.33 1.99
N PHE A 82 11.83 -12.89 1.84
CA PHE A 82 10.63 -13.68 1.61
C PHE A 82 10.09 -13.39 0.21
N LYS A 83 10.81 -13.88 -0.81
CA LYS A 83 10.39 -13.81 -2.22
C LYS A 83 8.99 -14.42 -2.48
N GLU A 84 8.48 -15.19 -1.54
CA GLU A 84 7.18 -15.86 -1.61
C GLU A 84 6.02 -14.89 -1.43
N ASP A 85 6.19 -13.82 -0.65
CA ASP A 85 5.11 -12.87 -0.35
C ASP A 85 5.07 -11.69 -1.34
N TRP A 86 6.24 -11.21 -1.79
CA TRP A 86 6.34 -10.06 -2.69
C TRP A 86 7.49 -10.23 -3.68
N PRO A 87 7.24 -10.12 -5.00
CA PRO A 87 8.31 -10.04 -5.98
C PRO A 87 9.06 -8.72 -5.79
N GLY A 88 10.37 -8.77 -5.59
CA GLY A 88 11.19 -7.57 -5.43
C GLY A 88 11.06 -6.59 -6.60
N GLY A 89 11.21 -5.30 -6.32
CA GLY A 89 11.06 -4.23 -7.31
C GLY A 89 9.62 -3.74 -7.53
N VAL A 90 8.63 -4.32 -6.85
CA VAL A 90 7.26 -3.78 -6.85
C VAL A 90 7.11 -2.62 -5.89
N GLN A 91 6.16 -1.74 -6.20
CA GLN A 91 5.73 -0.71 -5.27
C GLN A 91 4.91 -1.36 -4.14
N VAL A 92 5.28 -1.06 -2.91
CA VAL A 92 4.64 -1.56 -1.70
C VAL A 92 4.18 -0.36 -0.86
N GLY A 93 2.98 -0.46 -0.30
CA GLY A 93 2.44 0.51 0.65
C GLY A 93 2.19 -0.18 1.99
N VAL A 94 2.79 0.34 3.06
CA VAL A 94 2.59 -0.13 4.43
C VAL A 94 1.85 0.93 5.20
N ALA A 95 0.78 0.56 5.90
CA ALA A 95 0.04 1.51 6.72
C ALA A 95 0.88 1.92 7.94
N TRP A 96 1.09 3.23 8.12
CA TRP A 96 2.07 3.74 9.08
C TRP A 96 1.72 3.39 10.53
N ASP A 97 0.43 3.39 10.85
CA ASP A 97 -0.13 2.97 12.15
C ASP A 97 0.10 1.49 12.49
N THR A 98 0.51 0.66 11.52
CA THR A 98 0.87 -0.76 11.75
C THR A 98 2.37 -0.98 11.95
N VAL A 99 3.19 0.05 11.76
CA VAL A 99 4.66 -0.05 11.92
C VAL A 99 5.00 0.01 13.40
N ALA A 100 5.52 -1.09 13.94
CA ALA A 100 5.98 -1.16 15.33
C ALA A 100 7.38 -0.53 15.49
N LEU A 101 8.24 -0.73 14.51
CA LEU A 101 9.62 -0.25 14.53
C LEU A 101 10.15 -0.03 13.11
N TYR A 102 11.01 0.97 12.95
CA TYR A 102 11.71 1.20 11.69
C TYR A 102 13.19 1.54 11.89
N TYR A 103 13.98 1.24 10.88
CA TYR A 103 15.36 1.69 10.73
C TYR A 103 15.54 2.29 9.35
N SER A 104 16.25 3.42 9.26
CA SER A 104 16.64 4.00 7.97
C SER A 104 18.16 3.98 7.83
N MET A 105 18.63 3.64 6.64
CA MET A 105 20.05 3.50 6.32
C MET A 105 20.37 4.16 5.00
N THR A 106 21.57 4.72 4.87
CA THR A 106 22.10 5.10 3.55
C THR A 106 22.35 3.85 2.70
N PRO A 107 22.46 3.98 1.37
CA PRO A 107 22.82 2.86 0.50
C PRO A 107 24.10 2.13 0.93
N GLU A 108 25.11 2.88 1.39
CA GLU A 108 26.40 2.32 1.83
C GLU A 108 26.24 1.48 3.11
N GLN A 109 25.50 2.00 4.08
CA GLN A 109 25.20 1.30 5.34
C GLN A 109 24.39 0.03 5.09
N PHE A 110 23.42 0.10 4.19
CA PHE A 110 22.60 -1.05 3.82
C PHE A 110 23.45 -2.16 3.17
N GLN A 111 24.33 -1.79 2.23
CA GLN A 111 25.25 -2.74 1.58
C GLN A 111 26.21 -3.39 2.57
N GLU A 112 26.72 -2.65 3.55
CA GLU A 112 27.56 -3.21 4.61
C GLU A 112 26.79 -4.20 5.50
N SER A 113 25.56 -3.85 5.88
CA SER A 113 24.69 -4.71 6.68
C SER A 113 24.33 -6.01 5.96
N ALA A 114 23.98 -5.92 4.67
CA ALA A 114 23.68 -7.07 3.82
C ALA A 114 24.88 -8.03 3.73
N LYS A 115 26.10 -7.51 3.54
CA LYS A 115 27.33 -8.32 3.51
C LYS A 115 27.57 -9.06 4.84
N LYS A 116 27.29 -8.43 5.98
CA LYS A 116 27.41 -9.08 7.31
C LYS A 116 26.40 -10.20 7.48
N HIS A 117 25.18 -10.01 7.01
CA HIS A 117 24.14 -11.05 7.06
C HIS A 117 24.48 -12.27 6.21
N THR A 118 25.00 -12.08 4.99
CA THR A 118 25.39 -13.19 4.11
C THR A 118 26.51 -14.04 4.71
N ARG A 119 27.55 -13.42 5.29
CA ARG A 119 28.67 -14.16 5.91
C ARG A 119 28.25 -14.99 7.12
N ARG A 120 27.17 -14.61 7.82
CA ARG A 120 26.68 -15.35 8.98
C ARG A 120 25.95 -16.65 8.60
N LYS A 121 25.46 -16.74 7.35
CA LYS A 121 24.77 -17.91 6.80
C LYS A 121 25.73 -18.91 6.15
N GLU A 122 27.03 -18.59 5.98
CA GLU A 122 28.02 -19.57 5.51
C GLU A 122 28.34 -20.57 6.63
N PRO A 123 28.18 -21.89 6.40
CA PRO A 123 28.63 -22.89 7.36
C PRO A 123 30.15 -22.75 7.51
N ARG A 124 30.63 -22.68 8.76
CA ARG A 124 32.08 -22.81 9.02
C ARG A 124 32.51 -24.13 8.40
N GLN A 125 33.32 -24.07 7.35
CA GLN A 125 34.05 -25.25 6.89
C GLN A 125 35.03 -25.59 8.02
N LEU A 126 34.69 -26.65 8.76
CA LEU A 126 35.56 -27.29 9.74
C LEU A 126 36.49 -28.27 9.02
#